data_AF-A0A175YC12-F1
#
_entry.id   AF-A0A175YC12-F1
#
_cell.length_a   1.000
_cell.length_b   1.000
_cell.length_c   1.000
_cell.angle_alpha   90.00
_cell.angle_beta   90.00
_cell.angle_gamma   90.00
#
_symmetry.space_group_name_H-M   'P 1'
#
loop_
_entity.id
_entity.type
_entity.pdbx_description
1 polymer ?
#
loop_
_entity_poly.entity_id
_entity_poly.type
_entity_poly.pdbx_seq_one_letter_code
_entity_poly.pdbx_strand_id
1 'polypeptide(L)'
;MGRLTGTLSMGDFSKSRPTVARNPRTTAADQSKQDGMQASSKWGEILYVQENDFSSIKEEARQYKDLLEDGLWKALEMENLNILRYAKNRLERIKRCVDDDVRERAIQGDEKSIKQAMRKLMFTAWEGPIVKFADQQLQYRLEREEPKHKDFILNCQKWVDENVLIMVQIGDNEGLRMATNQAHYKSLRTKKGQKSYMEATLGKNKQKEV
;
A
#
# COMPACT_ATOMS: atom_id res chain seq x y z
N MET A 1 -52.68 -8.47 -34.48
CA MET A 1 -51.29 -8.96 -34.46
C MET A 1 -50.40 -7.73 -34.30
N GLY A 2 -49.59 -7.48 -33.29
CA GLY A 2 -49.17 -8.13 -32.04
C GLY A 2 -47.93 -7.33 -31.62
N ARG A 3 -48.09 -6.33 -30.72
CA ARG A 3 -46.99 -5.47 -30.26
C ARG A 3 -46.20 -6.21 -29.17
N LEU A 4 -44.91 -6.39 -29.36
CA LEU A 4 -43.99 -6.90 -28.33
C LEU A 4 -43.34 -5.72 -27.60
N THR A 5 -43.82 -5.46 -26.40
CA THR A 5 -43.16 -4.60 -25.40
C THR A 5 -42.31 -5.49 -24.51
N GLY A 6 -40.99 -5.48 -24.69
CA GLY A 6 -40.03 -6.14 -23.81
C GLY A 6 -39.48 -5.16 -22.78
N THR A 7 -39.97 -5.24 -21.54
CA THR A 7 -39.37 -4.59 -20.38
C THR A 7 -38.16 -5.40 -19.91
N LEU A 8 -36.95 -4.84 -20.03
CA LEU A 8 -35.75 -5.38 -19.41
C LEU A 8 -35.76 -5.03 -17.92
N SER A 9 -35.99 -6.04 -17.08
CA SER A 9 -35.78 -5.99 -15.63
C SER A 9 -34.29 -5.82 -15.36
N MET A 10 -33.90 -4.68 -14.79
CA MET A 10 -32.57 -4.51 -14.19
C MET A 10 -32.58 -5.22 -12.83
N GLY A 11 -31.83 -6.31 -12.73
CA GLY A 11 -31.61 -7.01 -11.47
C GLY A 11 -30.76 -6.19 -10.51
N ASP A 12 -31.18 -6.20 -9.24
CA ASP A 12 -30.48 -5.64 -8.09
C ASP A 12 -29.07 -6.23 -7.93
N PHE A 13 -28.04 -5.42 -8.17
CA PHE A 13 -26.63 -5.72 -7.86
C PHE A 13 -26.27 -5.34 -6.41
N SER A 14 -27.20 -5.57 -5.48
CA SER A 14 -27.00 -5.32 -4.05
C SER A 14 -26.97 -6.68 -3.34
N LYS A 15 -25.77 -7.09 -2.88
CA LYS A 15 -25.46 -8.19 -1.91
C LYS A 15 -24.57 -9.36 -2.39
N SER A 16 -23.63 -9.18 -3.32
CA SER A 16 -22.56 -10.16 -3.51
C SER A 16 -21.31 -9.80 -2.70
N ARG A 17 -21.04 -10.58 -1.64
CA ARG A 17 -19.76 -10.59 -0.91
C ARG A 17 -18.60 -10.87 -1.89
N PRO A 18 -17.39 -10.34 -1.68
CA PRO A 18 -16.26 -10.62 -2.54
C PRO A 18 -15.89 -12.11 -2.50
N THR A 19 -15.96 -12.76 -3.66
CA THR A 19 -15.58 -14.16 -3.85
C THR A 19 -14.06 -14.27 -3.86
N VAL A 20 -13.47 -14.81 -2.80
CA VAL A 20 -12.03 -15.08 -2.71
C VAL A 20 -11.74 -16.39 -3.46
N ALA A 21 -11.04 -16.31 -4.60
CA ALA A 21 -10.54 -17.51 -5.27
C ALA A 21 -9.34 -18.08 -4.49
N ARG A 22 -9.49 -19.28 -3.93
CA ARG A 22 -8.45 -19.99 -3.17
C ARG A 22 -7.91 -21.15 -4.00
N ASN A 23 -6.60 -21.17 -4.28
CA ASN A 23 -5.94 -22.29 -4.94
C ASN A 23 -5.82 -23.49 -3.97
N PRO A 24 -6.27 -24.71 -4.34
CA PRO A 24 -6.16 -25.87 -3.49
C PRO A 24 -4.92 -26.70 -3.85
N ARG A 25 -3.84 -26.61 -3.06
CA ARG A 25 -2.87 -27.71 -2.85
C ARG A 25 -1.86 -27.33 -1.76
N THR A 26 -2.14 -27.77 -0.53
CA THR A 26 -1.11 -27.98 0.48
C THR A 26 -1.56 -29.17 1.33
N THR A 27 -0.74 -30.22 1.35
CA THR A 27 -1.00 -31.48 2.07
C THR A 27 -0.74 -31.33 3.56
N ALA A 28 -1.48 -32.09 4.38
CA ALA A 28 -1.55 -31.98 5.84
C ALA A 28 -0.25 -32.31 6.61
N ALA A 29 0.86 -32.67 5.95
CA ALA A 29 2.10 -33.09 6.61
C ALA A 29 3.05 -31.94 6.99
N ASP A 30 2.83 -30.71 6.50
CA ASP A 30 3.68 -29.54 6.80
C ASP A 30 3.22 -28.73 8.03
N GLN A 31 2.13 -29.15 8.71
CA GLN A 31 1.45 -28.33 9.72
C GLN A 31 2.08 -28.36 11.12
N SER A 32 3.06 -29.22 11.44
CA SER A 32 3.52 -29.41 12.82
C SER A 32 4.87 -28.77 13.18
N LYS A 33 5.48 -27.96 12.31
CA LYS A 33 6.74 -27.23 12.59
C LYS A 33 6.72 -25.73 12.27
N GLN A 34 5.55 -25.15 12.00
CA GLN A 34 5.40 -23.74 11.59
C GLN A 34 4.70 -22.82 12.62
N ASP A 35 4.62 -23.20 13.90
CA ASP A 35 4.06 -22.33 14.94
C ASP A 35 4.98 -21.19 15.41
N GLY A 36 6.16 -21.02 14.79
CA GLY A 36 7.15 -19.99 15.18
C GLY A 36 7.38 -18.85 14.17
N MET A 37 6.96 -19.02 12.93
CA MET A 37 7.10 -17.99 11.89
C MET A 37 5.92 -18.14 10.95
N GLN A 38 4.87 -17.35 11.18
CA GLN A 38 3.85 -17.12 10.19
C GLN A 38 4.55 -16.67 8.91
N ALA A 39 4.66 -17.59 7.94
CA ALA A 39 5.03 -17.25 6.58
C ALA A 39 4.13 -16.07 6.21
N SER A 40 4.73 -14.90 5.95
CA SER A 40 4.00 -13.71 5.58
C SER A 40 3.29 -14.03 4.26
N SER A 41 2.04 -14.48 4.38
CA SER A 41 1.16 -14.66 3.25
C SER A 41 1.03 -13.27 2.67
N LYS A 42 1.80 -12.99 1.61
CA LYS A 42 1.82 -11.69 0.95
C LYS A 42 0.37 -11.29 0.71
N TRP A 43 0.04 -10.04 1.02
CA TRP A 43 -1.29 -9.50 0.82
C TRP A 43 -1.62 -9.48 -0.68
N GLY A 44 -2.06 -10.63 -1.21
CA GLY A 44 -2.33 -10.81 -2.64
C GLY A 44 -3.67 -10.23 -3.08
N GLU A 45 -4.46 -9.71 -2.15
CA GLU A 45 -5.73 -9.07 -2.45
C GLU A 45 -5.55 -7.63 -2.92
N ILE A 46 -6.42 -7.24 -3.86
CA ILE A 46 -6.53 -5.87 -4.36
C ILE A 46 -7.86 -5.32 -3.90
N LEU A 47 -7.82 -4.21 -3.18
CA LEU A 47 -9.00 -3.45 -2.74
C LEU A 47 -9.17 -2.23 -3.63
N TYR A 48 -10.41 -1.91 -3.96
CA TYR A 48 -10.75 -0.74 -4.76
C TYR A 48 -11.42 0.31 -3.89
N VAL A 49 -11.04 1.58 -4.07
CA VAL A 49 -11.64 2.75 -3.44
C VAL A 49 -12.10 3.75 -4.49
N GLN A 50 -13.12 4.53 -4.15
CA GLN A 50 -13.61 5.67 -4.91
C GLN A 50 -13.37 6.96 -4.13
N GLU A 51 -13.35 8.10 -4.81
CA GLU A 51 -13.25 9.40 -4.12
C GLU A 51 -14.42 9.63 -3.16
N ASN A 52 -15.61 9.12 -3.51
CA ASN A 52 -16.81 9.18 -2.68
C ASN A 52 -16.68 8.38 -1.37
N ASP A 53 -15.72 7.44 -1.28
CA ASP A 53 -15.48 6.68 -0.05
C ASP A 53 -14.74 7.51 1.01
N PHE A 54 -14.22 8.70 0.66
CA PHE A 54 -13.37 9.51 1.53
C PHE A 54 -13.99 9.77 2.90
N SER A 55 -15.26 10.22 2.95
CA SER A 55 -15.94 10.50 4.22
C SER A 55 -16.07 9.25 5.09
N SER A 56 -16.40 8.11 4.50
CA SER A 56 -16.52 6.84 5.23
C SER A 56 -15.18 6.37 5.78
N ILE A 57 -14.11 6.51 5.00
CA ILE A 57 -12.75 6.14 5.39
C ILE A 57 -12.22 7.09 6.47
N LYS A 58 -12.53 8.39 6.39
CA LYS A 58 -12.17 9.39 7.42
C LYS A 58 -12.86 9.10 8.75
N GLU A 59 -14.16 8.79 8.74
CA GLU A 59 -14.88 8.42 9.96
C GLU A 59 -14.38 7.10 10.55
N GLU A 60 -14.07 6.10 9.71
CA GLU A 60 -13.43 4.87 10.17
C GLU A 60 -12.04 5.14 10.77
N ALA A 61 -11.21 5.96 10.11
CA ALA A 61 -9.90 6.35 10.62
C ALA A 61 -9.96 7.09 11.96
N ARG A 62 -11.01 7.89 12.18
CA ARG A 62 -11.23 8.60 13.44
C ARG A 62 -11.36 7.64 14.63
N GLN A 63 -11.99 6.49 14.44
CA GLN A 63 -12.12 5.46 15.50
C GLN A 63 -10.78 4.88 15.90
N TYR A 64 -9.84 4.82 14.96
CA TYR A 64 -8.50 4.29 15.15
C TYR A 64 -7.44 5.38 15.30
N LYS A 65 -7.81 6.64 15.60
CA LYS A 65 -6.88 7.78 15.61
C LYS A 65 -5.61 7.52 16.45
N ASP A 66 -5.77 6.86 17.61
CA ASP A 66 -4.68 6.59 18.55
C ASP A 66 -3.80 5.41 18.10
N LEU A 67 -4.22 4.71 17.04
CA LEU A 67 -3.48 3.64 16.37
C LEU A 67 -2.94 4.06 14.98
N LEU A 68 -3.17 5.29 14.54
CA LEU A 68 -2.69 5.81 13.27
C LEU A 68 -1.52 6.76 13.46
N GLU A 69 -0.72 6.95 12.40
CA GLU A 69 0.33 7.95 12.42
C GLU A 69 -0.29 9.38 12.43
N ASP A 70 0.20 10.28 13.28
CA ASP A 70 -0.34 11.66 13.42
C ASP A 70 -0.41 12.42 12.07
N GLY A 71 0.60 12.22 11.21
CA GLY A 71 0.61 12.81 9.87
C GLY A 71 -0.49 12.28 8.94
N LEU A 72 -0.92 11.03 9.11
CA LEU A 72 -2.02 10.45 8.36
C LEU A 72 -3.35 11.11 8.76
N TRP A 73 -3.60 11.23 10.06
CA TRP A 73 -4.81 11.87 10.56
C TRP A 73 -4.92 13.32 10.09
N LYS A 74 -3.85 14.10 10.22
CA LYS A 74 -3.80 15.50 9.73
C LYS A 74 -4.07 15.60 8.22
N ALA A 75 -3.53 14.69 7.41
CA ALA A 75 -3.79 14.67 5.97
C ALA A 75 -5.27 14.40 5.65
N LEU A 76 -5.93 13.54 6.43
CA LEU A 76 -7.37 13.28 6.30
C LEU A 76 -8.22 14.48 6.76
N GLU A 77 -7.79 15.19 7.80
CA GLU A 77 -8.44 16.45 8.22
C GLU A 77 -8.39 17.51 7.12
N MET A 78 -7.27 17.62 6.41
CA MET A 78 -7.06 18.53 5.28
C MET A 78 -7.69 18.09 3.95
N GLU A 79 -8.51 17.02 3.95
CA GLU A 79 -9.20 16.51 2.76
C GLU A 79 -8.26 16.13 1.60
N ASN A 80 -7.04 15.69 1.92
CA ASN A 80 -6.06 15.31 0.91
C ASN A 80 -6.39 13.92 0.31
N LEU A 81 -7.09 13.88 -0.82
CA LEU A 81 -7.48 12.65 -1.52
C LEU A 81 -6.30 11.71 -1.85
N ASN A 82 -5.08 12.24 -2.00
CA ASN A 82 -3.91 11.41 -2.30
C ASN A 82 -3.56 10.44 -1.16
N ILE A 83 -4.03 10.70 0.07
CA ILE A 83 -3.79 9.82 1.21
C ILE A 83 -4.77 8.64 1.26
N LEU A 84 -5.82 8.64 0.44
CA LEU A 84 -6.94 7.70 0.60
C LEU A 84 -6.51 6.23 0.47
N ARG A 85 -5.66 5.91 -0.51
CA ARG A 85 -5.09 4.56 -0.69
C ARG A 85 -4.31 4.12 0.55
N TYR A 86 -3.48 5.02 1.08
CA TYR A 86 -2.66 4.76 2.25
C TYR A 86 -3.51 4.61 3.52
N ALA A 87 -4.50 5.48 3.72
CA ALA A 87 -5.45 5.40 4.83
C ALA A 87 -6.20 4.06 4.81
N LYS A 88 -6.80 3.68 3.68
CA LYS A 88 -7.51 2.41 3.57
C LYS A 88 -6.60 1.21 3.83
N ASN A 89 -5.39 1.21 3.28
CA ASN A 89 -4.40 0.17 3.55
C ASN A 89 -4.12 0.06 5.05
N ARG A 90 -3.94 1.19 5.75
CA ARG A 90 -3.70 1.19 7.19
C ARG A 90 -4.85 0.67 8.01
N LEU A 91 -6.07 1.06 7.69
CA LEU A 91 -7.25 0.57 8.40
C LEU A 91 -7.39 -0.95 8.25
N GLU A 92 -7.19 -1.48 7.06
CA GLU A 92 -7.25 -2.92 6.82
C GLU A 92 -6.14 -3.68 7.57
N ARG A 93 -4.95 -3.08 7.67
CA ARG A 93 -3.86 -3.65 8.45
C ARG A 93 -4.20 -3.69 9.94
N ILE A 94 -4.76 -2.60 10.50
CA ILE A 94 -5.21 -2.57 11.91
C ILE A 94 -6.25 -3.66 12.15
N LYS A 95 -7.25 -3.79 11.28
CA LYS A 95 -8.34 -4.77 11.43
C LYS A 95 -7.85 -6.23 11.46
N ARG A 96 -6.80 -6.57 10.70
CA ARG A 96 -6.36 -7.96 10.57
C ARG A 96 -5.16 -8.34 11.43
N CYS A 97 -4.31 -7.37 11.74
CA CYS A 97 -3.11 -7.61 12.54
C CYS A 97 -3.36 -7.43 14.04
N VAL A 98 -4.45 -6.77 14.42
CA VAL A 98 -4.83 -6.56 15.82
C VAL A 98 -6.10 -7.35 16.11
N ASP A 99 -5.99 -8.27 17.07
CA ASP A 99 -7.12 -9.08 17.58
C ASP A 99 -8.31 -8.17 17.95
N ASP A 100 -9.52 -8.65 17.67
CA ASP A 100 -10.74 -7.87 17.82
C ASP A 100 -10.92 -7.32 19.25
N ASP A 101 -10.60 -8.11 20.27
CA ASP A 101 -10.73 -7.74 21.69
C ASP A 101 -9.73 -6.64 22.11
N VAL A 102 -8.50 -6.70 21.60
CA VAL A 102 -7.48 -5.67 21.83
C VAL A 102 -7.86 -4.40 21.07
N ARG A 103 -8.35 -4.55 19.84
CA ARG A 103 -8.76 -3.43 19.00
C ARG A 103 -9.95 -2.67 19.59
N GLU A 104 -10.99 -3.37 20.05
CA GLU A 104 -12.17 -2.75 20.68
C GLU A 104 -11.82 -1.98 21.96
N ARG A 105 -10.98 -2.56 22.82
CA ARG A 105 -10.49 -1.89 24.03
C ARG A 105 -9.59 -0.68 23.71
N ALA A 106 -8.79 -0.79 22.65
CA ALA A 106 -7.98 0.35 22.19
C ALA A 106 -8.86 1.51 21.69
N ILE A 107 -9.94 1.24 20.95
CA ILE A 107 -10.92 2.26 20.54
C ILE A 107 -11.57 2.96 21.75
N GLN A 108 -11.78 2.22 22.84
CA GLN A 108 -12.30 2.76 24.10
C GLN A 108 -11.27 3.59 24.89
N GLY A 109 -10.02 3.67 24.43
CA GLY A 109 -8.96 4.45 25.08
C GLY A 109 -8.18 3.68 26.15
N ASP A 110 -8.27 2.35 26.24
CA ASP A 110 -7.44 1.58 27.16
C ASP A 110 -5.96 1.61 26.72
N GLU A 111 -5.12 2.33 27.47
CA GLU A 111 -3.70 2.48 27.17
C GLU A 111 -2.95 1.16 27.03
N LYS A 112 -3.32 0.13 27.82
CA LYS A 112 -2.64 -1.17 27.75
C LYS A 112 -2.92 -1.84 26.41
N SER A 113 -4.18 -1.83 25.99
CA SER A 113 -4.61 -2.36 24.70
C SER A 113 -4.03 -1.55 23.52
N ILE A 114 -3.96 -0.22 23.62
CA ILE A 114 -3.31 0.63 22.62
C ILE A 114 -1.83 0.25 22.46
N LYS A 115 -1.08 0.14 23.56
CA LYS A 115 0.33 -0.28 23.55
C LYS A 115 0.51 -1.67 22.96
N GLN A 116 -0.39 -2.60 23.28
CA GLN A 116 -0.37 -3.95 22.73
C GLN A 116 -0.66 -3.97 21.21
N ALA A 117 -1.65 -3.21 20.75
CA ALA A 117 -1.99 -3.06 19.33
C ALA A 117 -0.82 -2.44 18.55
N MET A 118 -0.24 -1.35 19.06
CA MET A 118 0.96 -0.72 18.50
C MET A 118 2.12 -1.72 18.38
N ARG A 119 2.38 -2.48 19.45
CA ARG A 119 3.42 -3.51 19.44
C ARG A 119 3.18 -4.54 18.35
N LYS A 120 1.96 -5.06 18.22
CA LYS A 120 1.61 -6.00 17.13
C LYS A 120 1.82 -5.38 15.74
N LEU A 121 1.43 -4.13 15.56
CA LEU A 121 1.63 -3.39 14.31
C LEU A 121 3.10 -3.12 14.00
N MET A 122 3.99 -3.05 15.01
CA MET A 122 5.43 -2.93 14.79
C MET A 122 6.08 -4.25 14.35
N PHE A 123 5.59 -5.39 14.83
CA PHE A 123 6.16 -6.71 14.54
C PHE A 123 5.52 -7.42 13.35
N THR A 124 4.43 -6.89 12.81
CA THR A 124 3.83 -7.38 11.57
C THR A 124 4.43 -6.69 10.35
N ALA A 125 4.42 -7.36 9.20
CA ALA A 125 4.88 -6.77 7.94
C ALA A 125 4.23 -5.40 7.73
N TRP A 126 5.04 -4.41 7.32
CA TRP A 126 4.55 -3.06 7.08
C TRP A 126 3.51 -3.03 5.95
N GLU A 127 3.67 -3.94 4.99
CA GLU A 127 2.76 -4.15 3.87
C GLU A 127 1.35 -4.48 4.36
N GLY A 128 0.38 -3.90 3.66
CA GLY A 128 -1.03 -4.23 3.77
C GLY A 128 -1.58 -4.57 2.39
N PRO A 129 -2.92 -4.65 2.23
CA PRO A 129 -3.52 -4.95 0.95
C PRO A 129 -3.21 -3.87 -0.09
N ILE A 130 -3.10 -4.28 -1.36
CA ILE A 130 -2.91 -3.33 -2.45
C ILE A 130 -4.22 -2.56 -2.63
N VAL A 131 -4.22 -1.27 -2.33
CA VAL A 131 -5.38 -0.41 -2.56
C VAL A 131 -5.20 0.33 -3.88
N LYS A 132 -6.20 0.28 -4.75
CA LYS A 132 -6.28 1.00 -6.03
C LYS A 132 -7.54 1.85 -6.08
N PHE A 133 -7.55 2.89 -6.89
CA PHE A 133 -8.76 3.60 -7.25
C PHE A 133 -9.56 2.80 -8.28
N ALA A 134 -10.89 2.79 -8.14
CA ALA A 134 -11.79 2.21 -9.12
C ALA A 134 -11.83 3.05 -10.41
N ASP A 135 -11.66 4.37 -10.30
CA ASP A 135 -11.47 5.26 -11.45
C ASP A 135 -10.13 4.96 -12.12
N GLN A 136 -10.19 4.47 -13.35
CA GLN A 136 -9.02 4.09 -14.14
C GLN A 136 -8.17 5.29 -14.55
N GLN A 137 -8.76 6.45 -14.83
CA GLN A 137 -8.00 7.66 -15.20
C GLN A 137 -7.22 8.18 -14.01
N LEU A 138 -7.87 8.23 -12.85
CA LEU A 138 -7.22 8.60 -11.59
C LEU A 138 -6.12 7.62 -11.22
N GLN A 139 -6.39 6.31 -11.30
CA GLN A 139 -5.40 5.28 -11.04
C GLN A 139 -4.21 5.38 -11.99
N TYR A 140 -4.46 5.53 -13.28
CA TYR A 140 -3.41 5.71 -14.28
C TYR A 140 -2.59 6.95 -14.01
N ARG A 141 -3.21 8.09 -13.71
CA ARG A 141 -2.49 9.34 -13.37
C ARG A 141 -1.51 9.13 -12.22
N LEU A 142 -1.90 8.36 -11.20
CA LEU A 142 -1.08 8.08 -10.02
C LEU A 142 0.05 7.08 -10.32
N GLU A 143 -0.22 6.04 -11.11
CA GLU A 143 0.75 4.98 -11.42
C GLU A 143 1.67 5.32 -12.61
N ARG A 144 1.30 6.28 -13.47
CA ARG A 144 2.02 6.61 -14.72
C ARG A 144 3.50 6.97 -14.49
N GLU A 145 3.83 7.51 -13.33
CA GLU A 145 5.20 7.92 -13.00
C GLU A 145 5.95 6.90 -12.14
N GLU A 146 5.31 5.80 -11.73
CA GLU A 146 5.96 4.70 -11.00
C GLU A 146 7.09 4.04 -11.81
N PRO A 147 6.96 3.80 -13.13
CA PRO A 147 8.09 3.29 -13.94
C PRO A 147 9.29 4.24 -13.91
N LYS A 148 9.05 5.56 -14.00
CA LYS A 148 10.11 6.57 -13.92
C LYS A 148 10.82 6.55 -12.57
N HIS A 149 10.08 6.27 -11.50
CA HIS A 149 10.65 6.12 -10.16
C HIS A 149 11.55 4.88 -10.08
N LYS A 150 11.12 3.74 -10.64
CA LYS A 150 11.96 2.54 -10.75
C LYS A 150 13.24 2.84 -11.53
N ASP A 151 13.13 3.49 -12.68
CA ASP A 151 14.29 3.85 -13.52
C ASP A 151 15.25 4.79 -12.78
N PHE A 152 14.73 5.77 -12.06
CA PHE A 152 15.53 6.64 -11.19
C PHE A 152 16.33 5.84 -10.17
N ILE A 153 15.69 4.89 -9.48
CA ILE A 153 16.37 4.04 -8.49
C ILE A 153 17.44 3.16 -9.12
N LEU A 154 17.17 2.55 -10.28
CA LEU A 154 18.15 1.74 -11.01
C LEU A 154 19.35 2.58 -11.44
N ASN A 155 19.14 3.84 -11.85
CA ASN A 155 20.22 4.80 -12.14
C ASN A 155 21.00 5.24 -10.89
N CYS A 156 20.40 5.08 -9.70
CA CYS A 156 21.01 5.36 -8.40
C CYS A 156 21.61 4.11 -7.72
N GLN A 157 21.84 3.02 -8.46
CA GLN A 157 22.29 1.73 -7.90
C GLN A 157 23.50 1.80 -6.96
N LYS A 158 24.44 2.73 -7.19
CA LYS A 158 25.60 2.94 -6.30
C LYS A 158 25.25 3.35 -4.86
N TRP A 159 24.02 3.81 -4.63
CA TRP A 159 23.52 4.25 -3.32
C TRP A 159 22.53 3.25 -2.72
N VAL A 160 22.25 2.13 -3.38
CA VAL A 160 21.28 1.14 -2.95
C VAL A 160 22.01 -0.17 -2.71
N ASP A 161 21.73 -0.84 -1.60
CA ASP A 161 22.33 -2.13 -1.29
C ASP A 161 21.87 -3.20 -2.31
N GLU A 162 22.74 -4.14 -2.64
CA GLU A 162 22.52 -5.12 -3.72
C GLU A 162 21.25 -5.94 -3.52
N ASN A 163 20.97 -6.40 -2.30
CA ASN A 163 19.75 -7.15 -1.97
C ASN A 163 18.48 -6.33 -2.24
N VAL A 164 18.53 -5.02 -1.98
CA VAL A 164 17.40 -4.11 -2.22
C VAL A 164 17.26 -3.84 -3.72
N LEU A 165 18.36 -3.75 -4.48
CA LEU A 165 18.31 -3.64 -5.94
C LEU A 165 17.66 -4.86 -6.59
N ILE A 166 17.96 -6.07 -6.11
CA ILE A 166 17.31 -7.29 -6.60
C ILE A 166 15.79 -7.19 -6.39
N MET A 167 15.34 -6.74 -5.20
CA MET A 167 13.92 -6.51 -4.92
C MET A 167 13.30 -5.49 -5.90
N VAL A 168 14.00 -4.38 -6.19
CA VAL A 168 13.53 -3.39 -7.17
C VAL A 168 13.41 -3.98 -8.58
N GLN A 169 14.38 -4.78 -9.00
CA GLN A 169 14.40 -5.40 -10.33
C GLN A 169 13.20 -6.32 -10.53
N ILE A 170 12.86 -7.14 -9.54
CA ILE A 170 11.68 -8.03 -9.57
C ILE A 170 10.34 -7.28 -9.42
N GLY A 171 10.38 -5.96 -9.22
CA GLY A 171 9.17 -5.12 -9.09
C GLY A 171 8.55 -5.14 -7.70
N ASP A 172 9.36 -5.41 -6.66
CA ASP A 172 8.90 -5.35 -5.27
C ASP A 172 8.75 -3.88 -4.82
N ASN A 173 7.54 -3.51 -4.42
CA ASN A 173 7.21 -2.16 -3.95
C ASN A 173 7.96 -1.79 -2.66
N GLU A 174 8.18 -2.74 -1.76
CA GLU A 174 8.96 -2.50 -0.55
C GLU A 174 10.44 -2.30 -0.89
N GLY A 175 10.95 -3.08 -1.85
CA GLY A 175 12.27 -2.87 -2.44
C GLY A 175 12.44 -1.46 -2.99
N LEU A 176 11.45 -0.98 -3.75
CA LEU A 176 11.45 0.38 -4.31
C LEU A 176 11.47 1.43 -3.21
N ARG A 177 10.61 1.32 -2.18
CA ARG A 177 10.58 2.24 -1.03
C ARG A 177 11.90 2.27 -0.26
N MET A 178 12.46 1.10 0.07
CA MET A 178 13.73 0.97 0.75
C MET A 178 14.85 1.61 -0.06
N ALA A 179 14.89 1.36 -1.37
CA ALA A 179 15.87 1.94 -2.27
C ALA A 179 15.77 3.46 -2.34
N THR A 180 14.57 4.04 -2.38
CA THR A 180 14.35 5.49 -2.32
C THR A 180 14.95 6.09 -1.05
N ASN A 181 14.70 5.47 0.10
CA ASN A 181 15.24 5.94 1.38
C ASN A 181 16.78 5.89 1.37
N GLN A 182 17.36 4.78 0.92
CA GLN A 182 18.82 4.65 0.85
C GLN A 182 19.45 5.66 -0.12
N ALA A 183 18.88 5.81 -1.32
CA ALA A 183 19.33 6.78 -2.31
C ALA A 183 19.25 8.21 -1.74
N HIS A 184 18.15 8.56 -1.06
CA HIS A 184 17.99 9.86 -0.41
C HIS A 184 19.06 10.10 0.65
N TYR A 185 19.19 9.23 1.66
CA TYR A 185 20.13 9.45 2.75
C TYR A 185 21.59 9.38 2.31
N LYS A 186 21.96 8.42 1.45
CA LYS A 186 23.35 8.29 0.99
C LYS A 186 23.72 9.40 -0.01
N SER A 187 22.81 9.87 -0.87
CA SER A 187 23.10 11.02 -1.75
C SER A 187 23.37 12.31 -0.97
N LEU A 188 22.63 12.55 0.12
CA LEU A 188 22.85 13.71 1.01
C LEU A 188 24.17 13.65 1.79
N ARG A 189 24.60 12.44 2.18
CA ARG A 189 25.91 12.23 2.84
C ARG A 189 27.09 12.41 1.88
N THR A 190 26.87 12.18 0.58
CA THR A 190 27.91 12.26 -0.46
C THR A 190 28.01 13.67 -1.09
N LYS A 191 27.63 14.73 -0.36
CA LYS A 191 27.56 16.15 -0.79
C LYS A 191 28.86 16.80 -1.33
N LYS A 192 29.86 16.03 -1.74
CA LYS A 192 31.04 16.49 -2.52
C LYS A 192 30.91 16.33 -4.04
N GLY A 193 29.74 15.99 -4.58
CA GLY A 193 29.54 16.02 -6.04
C GLY A 193 28.13 15.62 -6.44
N GLN A 194 27.22 16.58 -6.57
CA GLN A 194 25.87 16.31 -7.04
C GLN A 194 25.75 16.51 -8.55
N LYS A 195 25.15 15.51 -9.18
CA LYS A 195 24.41 15.68 -10.43
C LYS A 195 22.99 16.15 -10.09
N SER A 196 22.46 17.07 -10.88
CA SER A 196 21.10 17.59 -10.78
C SER A 196 20.06 16.46 -10.91
N TYR A 197 18.86 16.61 -10.32
CA TYR A 197 17.71 15.72 -10.53
C TYR A 197 17.44 15.48 -12.03
N MET A 198 17.63 16.50 -12.86
CA MET A 198 17.52 16.42 -14.32
C MET A 198 18.61 15.53 -14.95
N GLU A 199 19.83 15.58 -14.44
CA GLU A 199 20.93 14.72 -14.92
C GLU A 199 20.79 13.26 -14.48
N ALA A 200 20.12 13.01 -13.35
CA ALA A 200 19.82 11.67 -12.86
C ALA A 200 18.63 11.03 -13.59
N THR A 201 17.66 11.83 -14.03
CA THR A 201 16.46 11.36 -14.75
C THR A 201 16.68 11.19 -16.25
N LEU A 202 17.52 12.01 -16.88
CA LEU A 202 17.73 11.96 -18.34
C LEU A 202 18.81 10.97 -18.78
N GLY A 203 19.64 10.45 -17.87
CA GLY A 203 20.79 9.62 -18.21
C GLY A 203 21.85 10.38 -19.03
N LYS A 204 23.08 9.86 -19.07
CA LYS A 204 24.17 10.44 -19.89
C LYS A 204 23.91 10.19 -21.38
N ASN A 205 22.94 10.85 -22.01
CA ASN A 205 22.79 10.84 -23.47
C ASN A 205 22.35 12.21 -23.96
N LYS A 206 23.35 13.10 -24.12
CA LYS A 206 23.47 14.14 -25.16
C LYS A 206 24.58 15.12 -24.78
N GLN A 207 25.82 14.70 -24.99
CA GLN A 207 26.92 15.63 -25.26
C GLN A 207 27.85 14.94 -26.26
N LYS A 208 27.48 15.03 -27.53
CA LYS A 208 28.38 15.08 -28.69
C LYS A 208 27.56 15.64 -29.85
N GLU A 209 28.20 16.51 -30.62
CA GLU A 209 27.65 17.50 -31.58
C GLU A 209 27.25 18.79 -30.83
N VAL A 210 28.08 19.82 -30.80
CA VAL A 210 28.82 20.48 -31.91
C VAL A 210 30.28 20.75 -31.53
#